data_AF-A0AAU2XBC5-F1
#
_entry.id   AF-A0AAU2XBC5-F1
#
_cell.length_a   1.000
_cell.length_b   1.000
_cell.length_c   1.000
_cell.angle_alpha   90.00
_cell.angle_beta   90.00
_cell.angle_gamma   90.00
#
_symmetry.space_group_name_H-M   'P 1'
#
loop_
_entity.id
_entity.type
_entity.pdbx_description
1 polymer ?
#
loop_
_entity_poly.entity_id
_entity_poly.type
_entity_poly.pdbx_seq_one_letter_code
_entity_poly.pdbx_strand_id
1 'polypeptide(L)'
;MNGMHCGGWVRTLKGQTLCFTGAALIDGVRKVRRDCVALAKKRGAETKTDFSRSVSVVVHGDLASKFVTDSNREYSRTLIRTAAERARKHHVCVVDANGFADLVNLVPARCRNLRRATGDNERVLVLPQTGDGILGGLLLPRKPGRHDGVVAKVDLDQLDRGTAAHEATIAALTAHLAAQNIDACGHFRHAPRFDVGWARDKALFIAEVKSLTDANEDQQIRLGIGQILDYAHQLHLTDASAK
;
A
#
# COMPACT_ATOMS: atom_id res chain seq x y z
N MET A 1 -25.19 -8.89 7.52
CA MET A 1 -24.49 -8.04 6.55
C MET A 1 -23.41 -8.90 5.90
N ASN A 2 -23.55 -9.19 4.61
CA ASN A 2 -22.64 -10.05 3.85
C ASN A 2 -21.20 -9.57 4.02
N GLY A 3 -20.30 -10.47 4.41
CA GLY A 3 -18.88 -10.19 4.52
C GLY A 3 -18.35 -9.75 3.16
N MET A 4 -18.20 -8.44 2.96
CA MET A 4 -17.51 -7.89 1.81
C MET A 4 -16.10 -8.47 1.81
N HIS A 5 -15.84 -9.39 0.88
CA HIS A 5 -14.47 -9.71 0.50
C HIS A 5 -13.79 -8.40 0.12
N CYS A 6 -12.73 -8.01 0.83
CA CYS A 6 -12.07 -6.72 0.64
C CYS A 6 -11.36 -6.59 -0.72
N GLY A 7 -11.43 -7.60 -1.60
CA GLY A 7 -10.69 -7.64 -2.86
C GLY A 7 -9.18 -7.54 -2.67
N GLY A 8 -8.67 -7.87 -1.48
CA GLY A 8 -7.25 -7.71 -1.12
C GLY A 8 -6.86 -6.31 -0.63
N TRP A 9 -7.79 -5.36 -0.53
CA TRP A 9 -7.49 -3.97 -0.17
C TRP A 9 -8.50 -3.35 0.80
N VAL A 10 -8.01 -2.55 1.74
CA VAL A 10 -8.81 -1.63 2.54
C VAL A 10 -8.75 -0.27 1.83
N ARG A 11 -9.89 0.22 1.34
CA ARG A 11 -9.92 1.47 0.56
C ARG A 11 -10.00 2.72 1.42
N THR A 12 -10.57 2.62 2.61
CA THR A 12 -10.80 3.76 3.51
C THR A 12 -11.00 3.30 4.95
N LEU A 13 -10.74 4.19 5.91
CA LEU A 13 -11.07 4.02 7.32
C LEU A 13 -12.51 4.41 7.64
N LYS A 14 -13.18 5.17 6.77
CA LYS A 14 -14.53 5.66 7.05
C LYS A 14 -15.50 4.50 7.22
N GLY A 15 -16.20 4.45 8.37
CA GLY A 15 -17.16 3.40 8.70
C GLY A 15 -16.53 2.05 9.05
N GLN A 16 -15.20 1.99 9.23
CA GLN A 16 -14.51 0.79 9.69
C GLN A 16 -14.42 0.77 11.22
N THR A 17 -14.48 -0.41 11.83
CA THR A 17 -14.17 -0.60 13.25
C THR A 17 -12.80 -1.25 13.38
N LEU A 18 -11.85 -0.51 13.95
CA LEU A 18 -10.46 -0.90 14.05
C LEU A 18 -10.13 -1.54 15.39
N CYS A 19 -9.25 -2.54 15.37
CA CYS A 19 -8.54 -3.02 16.55
C CYS A 19 -7.03 -2.93 16.29
N PHE A 20 -6.29 -2.35 17.23
CA PHE A 20 -4.84 -2.26 17.15
C PHE A 20 -4.23 -3.40 17.92
N THR A 21 -3.29 -4.13 17.31
CA THR A 21 -2.53 -5.12 18.07
C THR A 21 -1.54 -4.41 18.99
N GLY A 22 -0.83 -3.35 18.58
CA GLY A 22 0.15 -2.67 19.42
C GLY A 22 0.45 -1.24 19.01
N ALA A 23 1.66 -0.77 19.33
CA ALA A 23 2.19 0.48 18.78
C ALA A 23 2.45 0.32 17.28
N ALA A 24 2.32 1.40 16.51
CA ALA A 24 2.58 1.42 15.08
C ALA A 24 3.68 2.43 14.77
N LEU A 25 4.55 2.10 13.84
CA LEU A 25 5.47 3.07 13.26
C LEU A 25 4.74 3.75 12.09
N ILE A 26 4.48 5.05 12.21
CA ILE A 26 3.81 5.83 11.16
C ILE A 26 4.81 6.85 10.67
N ASP A 27 5.20 6.73 9.40
CA ASP A 27 6.17 7.60 8.73
C ASP A 27 7.49 7.75 9.53
N GLY A 28 8.05 6.62 9.96
CA GLY A 28 9.29 6.59 10.76
C GLY A 28 9.13 6.94 12.23
N VAL A 29 7.96 7.45 12.65
CA VAL A 29 7.70 7.86 14.03
C VAL A 29 6.90 6.79 14.75
N ARG A 30 7.44 6.27 15.86
CA ARG A 30 6.69 5.38 16.75
C ARG A 30 5.51 6.13 17.36
N LYS A 31 4.30 5.74 16.98
CA LYS A 31 3.05 6.26 17.54
C LYS A 31 2.49 5.27 18.55
N VAL A 32 2.15 5.78 19.73
CA VAL A 32 1.46 4.98 20.74
C VAL A 32 0.02 4.76 20.35
N ARG A 33 -0.62 3.73 20.91
CA ARG A 33 -2.00 3.35 20.56
C ARG A 33 -2.99 4.52 20.61
N ARG A 34 -2.85 5.42 21.58
CA ARG A 34 -3.69 6.62 21.72
C ARG A 34 -3.64 7.51 20.49
N ASP A 35 -2.45 7.72 19.92
CA ASP A 35 -2.26 8.57 18.74
C ASP A 35 -2.87 7.90 17.50
N CYS A 36 -2.65 6.60 17.33
CA CYS A 36 -3.23 5.83 16.23
C CYS A 36 -4.78 5.86 16.29
N VAL A 37 -5.36 5.77 17.48
CA VAL A 37 -6.79 5.89 17.70
C VAL A 37 -7.30 7.27 17.29
N ALA A 38 -6.60 8.35 17.66
CA ALA A 38 -6.96 9.70 17.27
C ALA A 38 -6.93 9.90 15.74
N LEU A 39 -5.90 9.38 15.08
CA LEU A 39 -5.77 9.42 13.62
C LEU A 39 -6.90 8.64 12.92
N ALA A 40 -7.23 7.44 13.41
CA ALA A 40 -8.32 6.63 12.87
C ALA A 40 -9.68 7.37 12.99
N LYS A 41 -9.97 7.92 14.17
CA LYS A 41 -11.21 8.69 14.41
C LYS A 41 -11.32 9.91 13.51
N LYS A 42 -10.21 10.63 13.29
CA LYS A 42 -10.17 11.78 12.35
C LYS A 42 -10.55 11.37 10.91
N ARG A 43 -10.37 10.09 10.56
CA ARG A 43 -10.76 9.52 9.26
C ARG A 43 -12.11 8.79 9.28
N GLY A 44 -12.89 8.95 10.35
CA GLY A 44 -14.24 8.39 10.48
C GLY A 44 -14.28 6.89 10.80
N ALA A 45 -13.20 6.34 11.36
CA ALA A 45 -13.19 5.00 11.91
C ALA A 45 -13.61 4.99 13.39
N GLU A 46 -14.25 3.91 13.80
CA GLU A 46 -14.38 3.55 15.20
C GLU A 46 -13.18 2.70 15.64
N THR A 47 -12.89 2.67 16.94
CA THR A 47 -11.77 1.89 17.48
C THR A 47 -12.20 1.13 18.72
N LYS A 48 -11.78 -0.13 18.82
CA LYS A 48 -11.98 -0.97 20.01
C LYS A 48 -10.65 -1.34 20.66
N THR A 49 -10.68 -1.46 21.99
CA THR A 49 -9.56 -2.00 22.78
C THR A 49 -9.37 -3.48 22.47
N ASP A 50 -10.48 -4.21 22.47
CA ASP A 50 -10.50 -5.66 22.33
C ASP A 50 -11.08 -6.09 20.99
N PHE A 51 -10.58 -7.23 20.51
CA PHE A 51 -11.13 -7.86 19.32
C PHE A 51 -12.55 -8.37 19.58
N SER A 52 -13.48 -8.01 18.70
CA SER A 52 -14.86 -8.49 18.70
C SER A 52 -15.35 -8.69 17.27
N ARG A 53 -16.50 -9.35 17.08
CA ARG A 53 -17.08 -9.58 15.75
C ARG A 53 -17.42 -8.33 14.96
N SER A 54 -17.53 -7.16 15.60
CA SER A 54 -17.76 -5.92 14.85
C SER A 54 -16.47 -5.34 14.26
N VAL A 55 -15.30 -5.85 14.63
CA VAL A 55 -14.01 -5.37 14.12
C VAL A 55 -13.89 -5.78 12.65
N SER A 56 -13.77 -4.80 11.78
CA SER A 56 -13.62 -5.00 10.34
C SER A 56 -12.16 -4.89 9.88
N VAL A 57 -11.32 -4.18 10.63
CA VAL A 57 -9.89 -3.99 10.32
C VAL A 57 -9.04 -4.19 11.58
N VAL A 58 -8.00 -5.01 11.47
CA VAL A 58 -6.93 -5.15 12.46
C VAL A 58 -5.68 -4.45 11.95
N VAL A 59 -5.20 -3.49 12.72
CA VAL A 59 -3.92 -2.83 12.46
C VAL A 59 -2.84 -3.57 13.26
N HIS A 60 -1.97 -4.27 12.54
CA HIS A 60 -0.84 -4.98 13.08
C HIS A 60 0.37 -4.02 13.17
N GLY A 61 0.90 -3.85 14.37
CA GLY A 61 2.11 -3.05 14.61
C GLY A 61 3.37 -3.67 14.03
N ASP A 62 4.41 -2.86 13.84
CA ASP A 62 5.64 -3.21 13.15
C ASP A 62 6.40 -4.37 13.82
N LEU A 63 6.31 -5.54 13.20
CA LEU A 63 7.09 -6.74 13.48
C LEU A 63 7.60 -7.34 12.18
N ALA A 64 7.79 -6.53 11.12
CA ALA A 64 8.46 -7.01 9.92
C ALA A 64 9.84 -7.57 10.36
N SER A 65 9.93 -8.89 10.47
CA SER A 65 11.11 -9.68 10.89
C SER A 65 11.37 -9.94 12.37
N LYS A 66 10.54 -9.51 13.34
CA LYS A 66 10.71 -9.93 14.76
C LYS A 66 9.76 -11.07 15.11
N PHE A 67 10.30 -12.29 15.20
CA PHE A 67 9.63 -13.43 15.80
C PHE A 67 9.05 -13.02 17.16
N VAL A 68 7.72 -13.00 17.28
CA VAL A 68 7.09 -12.92 18.60
C VAL A 68 7.25 -14.31 19.21
N THR A 69 8.35 -14.49 19.92
CA THR A 69 8.69 -15.69 20.68
C THR A 69 7.79 -15.88 21.92
N ASP A 70 6.96 -14.89 22.25
CA ASP A 70 6.21 -14.85 23.49
C ASP A 70 4.72 -15.18 23.27
N SER A 71 4.35 -16.41 23.62
CA SER A 71 2.97 -16.93 23.60
C SER A 71 2.02 -16.19 24.57
N ASN A 72 2.55 -15.37 25.48
CA ASN A 72 1.75 -14.65 26.48
C ASN A 72 1.29 -13.24 26.08
N ARG A 73 1.66 -12.71 24.91
CA ARG A 73 1.25 -11.35 24.51
C ARG A 73 -0.14 -11.33 23.88
N GLU A 74 -0.95 -10.31 24.26
CA GLU A 74 -2.30 -10.07 23.69
C GLU A 74 -2.30 -9.91 22.16
N TYR A 75 -1.15 -9.54 21.58
CA TYR A 75 -0.94 -9.31 20.15
C TYR A 75 -1.22 -10.56 19.31
N SER A 76 -0.70 -11.72 19.76
CA SER A 76 -0.92 -13.01 19.11
C SER A 76 -2.39 -13.39 19.20
N ARG A 77 -3.06 -13.11 20.33
CA ARG A 77 -4.49 -13.40 20.53
C ARG A 77 -5.39 -12.68 19.52
N THR A 78 -5.12 -11.41 19.21
CA THR A 78 -5.90 -10.67 18.19
C THR A 78 -5.74 -11.27 16.79
N LEU A 79 -4.53 -11.64 16.38
CA LEU A 79 -4.29 -12.27 15.08
C LEU A 79 -4.87 -13.70 15.00
N ILE A 80 -4.78 -14.48 16.09
CA ILE A 80 -5.41 -15.80 16.20
C ILE A 80 -6.93 -15.69 16.02
N ARG A 81 -7.57 -14.75 16.74
CA ARG A 81 -9.01 -14.50 16.62
C ARG A 81 -9.39 -14.05 15.21
N THR A 82 -8.59 -13.18 14.60
CA THR A 82 -8.77 -12.73 13.21
C THR A 82 -8.70 -13.91 12.24
N ALA A 83 -7.69 -14.78 12.37
CA ALA A 83 -7.55 -15.95 11.53
C ALA A 83 -8.72 -16.94 11.72
N ALA A 84 -9.21 -17.09 12.96
CA ALA A 84 -10.38 -17.91 13.26
C ALA A 84 -11.66 -17.35 12.62
N GLU A 85 -11.89 -16.04 12.64
CA GLU A 85 -13.03 -15.42 11.95
C GLU A 85 -12.92 -15.59 10.44
N ARG A 86 -11.73 -15.37 9.85
CA ARG A 86 -11.51 -15.61 8.41
C ARG A 86 -11.81 -17.06 8.01
N ALA A 87 -11.43 -18.04 8.83
CA ALA A 87 -11.73 -19.45 8.60
C ALA A 87 -13.24 -19.75 8.65
N ARG A 88 -14.01 -18.97 9.42
CA ARG A 88 -15.48 -19.04 9.49
C ARG A 88 -16.18 -18.23 8.39
N LYS A 89 -15.46 -17.87 7.32
CA LYS A 89 -15.95 -17.01 6.22
C LYS A 89 -16.35 -15.59 6.65
N HIS A 90 -15.91 -15.16 7.83
CA HIS A 90 -16.07 -13.78 8.29
C HIS A 90 -14.75 -13.04 8.06
N HIS A 91 -14.68 -12.30 6.96
CA HIS A 91 -13.44 -11.61 6.61
C HIS A 91 -13.20 -10.40 7.51
N VAL A 92 -12.05 -10.40 8.19
CA VAL A 92 -11.51 -9.23 8.89
C VAL A 92 -10.21 -8.82 8.20
N CYS A 93 -10.11 -7.57 7.77
CA CYS A 93 -8.93 -7.06 7.09
C CYS A 93 -7.75 -6.96 8.08
N VAL A 94 -6.54 -7.24 7.61
CA VAL A 94 -5.32 -7.00 8.40
C VAL A 94 -4.46 -6.05 7.59
N VAL A 95 -4.02 -4.96 8.19
CA VAL A 95 -3.05 -4.02 7.59
C VAL A 95 -1.88 -3.88 8.55
N ASP A 96 -0.68 -3.66 8.03
CA ASP A 96 0.48 -3.34 8.86
C ASP A 96 0.54 -1.84 9.18
N ALA A 97 1.60 -1.41 9.85
CA ALA A 97 1.80 -0.02 10.22
C ALA A 97 1.87 0.92 9.00
N ASN A 98 2.51 0.46 7.91
CA ASN A 98 2.61 1.19 6.65
C ASN A 98 1.25 1.34 5.96
N GLY A 99 0.49 0.25 5.86
CA GLY A 99 -0.87 0.27 5.34
C GLY A 99 -1.80 1.14 6.19
N PHE A 100 -1.61 1.17 7.51
CA PHE A 100 -2.35 2.13 8.35
C PHE A 100 -1.96 3.59 8.05
N ALA A 101 -0.68 3.88 7.85
CA ALA A 101 -0.22 5.21 7.42
C ALA A 101 -0.82 5.60 6.06
N ASP A 102 -0.90 4.68 5.11
CA ASP A 102 -1.54 4.91 3.81
C ASP A 102 -3.02 5.26 3.96
N LEU A 103 -3.74 4.48 4.76
CA LEU A 103 -5.15 4.72 5.06
C LEU A 103 -5.39 6.08 5.75
N VAL A 104 -4.49 6.46 6.65
CA VAL A 104 -4.49 7.80 7.27
C VAL A 104 -4.26 8.90 6.25
N ASN A 105 -3.56 8.61 5.15
CA ASN A 105 -3.30 9.54 4.05
C ASN A 105 -4.26 9.37 2.85
N LEU A 106 -5.38 8.69 3.03
CA LEU A 106 -6.40 8.44 2.00
C LEU A 106 -5.91 7.60 0.81
N VAL A 107 -4.87 6.81 1.04
CA VAL A 107 -4.33 5.84 0.10
C VAL A 107 -4.84 4.45 0.48
N PRO A 108 -5.36 3.63 -0.46
CA PRO A 108 -5.76 2.26 -0.16
C PRO A 108 -4.59 1.42 0.35
N ALA A 109 -4.85 0.58 1.36
CA ALA A 109 -3.85 -0.29 1.95
C ALA A 109 -4.12 -1.77 1.68
N ARG A 110 -3.04 -2.53 1.48
CA ARG A 110 -3.15 -3.95 1.16
C ARG A 110 -3.58 -4.76 2.38
N CYS A 111 -4.55 -5.64 2.17
CA CYS A 111 -4.97 -6.61 3.18
C CYS A 111 -3.96 -7.76 3.22
N ARG A 112 -3.36 -7.97 4.39
CA ARG A 112 -2.31 -8.95 4.63
C ARG A 112 -2.86 -10.37 4.75
N ASN A 113 -2.07 -11.32 4.24
CA ASN A 113 -2.32 -12.75 4.40
C ASN A 113 -1.82 -13.22 5.77
N LEU A 114 -2.60 -14.10 6.38
CA LEU A 114 -2.27 -14.74 7.65
C LEU A 114 -1.98 -16.21 7.41
N ARG A 115 -0.93 -16.73 8.06
CA ARG A 115 -0.62 -18.16 8.07
C ARG A 115 -0.47 -18.66 9.50
N ARG A 116 -1.10 -19.79 9.82
CA ARG A 116 -0.86 -20.50 11.08
C ARG A 116 0.52 -21.17 11.02
N ALA A 117 1.29 -21.07 12.10
CA ALA A 117 2.54 -21.80 12.21
C ALA A 117 2.25 -23.31 12.23
N THR A 118 3.05 -24.09 11.52
CA THR A 118 2.94 -25.55 11.52
C THR A 118 3.32 -26.09 12.90
N GLY A 119 2.43 -26.88 13.52
CA GLY A 119 2.66 -27.52 14.81
C GLY A 119 2.27 -26.70 16.05
N ASP A 120 1.88 -25.42 15.88
CA ASP A 120 1.45 -24.55 16.97
C ASP A 120 0.15 -23.80 16.58
N ASN A 121 -0.97 -24.23 17.17
CA ASN A 121 -2.28 -23.61 16.95
C ASN A 121 -2.39 -22.22 17.60
N GLU A 122 -1.42 -21.80 18.40
CA GLU A 122 -1.41 -20.51 19.10
C GLU A 122 -0.55 -19.46 18.41
N ARG A 123 0.02 -19.74 17.23
CA ARG A 123 0.82 -18.77 16.48
C ARG A 123 0.26 -18.49 15.10
N VAL A 124 -0.03 -17.21 14.85
CA VAL A 124 -0.43 -16.69 13.54
C VAL A 124 0.60 -15.65 13.10
N LEU A 125 1.14 -15.85 11.90
CA LEU A 125 2.10 -14.97 11.26
C LEU A 125 1.42 -14.12 10.20
N VAL A 126 1.81 -12.85 10.13
CA VAL A 126 1.55 -11.98 8.98
C VAL A 126 2.66 -12.25 7.98
N LEU A 127 2.32 -12.71 6.78
CA LEU A 127 3.33 -13.06 5.78
C LEU A 127 3.79 -11.81 5.02
N PRO A 128 5.11 -11.65 4.79
CA PRO A 128 5.59 -10.68 3.83
C PRO A 128 5.05 -11.03 2.44
N GLN A 129 4.84 -10.02 1.62
CA GLN A 129 4.37 -10.14 0.25
C GLN A 129 5.36 -9.51 -0.71
N THR A 130 5.42 -10.04 -1.93
CA THR A 130 6.20 -9.45 -3.03
C THR A 130 5.84 -7.96 -3.17
N GLY A 131 6.86 -7.10 -3.16
CA GLY A 131 6.72 -5.66 -3.24
C GLY A 131 6.65 -4.92 -1.89
N ASP A 132 6.73 -5.61 -0.75
CA ASP A 132 6.78 -4.95 0.56
C ASP A 132 7.97 -3.98 0.66
N GLY A 133 7.70 -2.76 1.10
CA GLY A 133 8.70 -1.68 1.18
C GLY A 133 8.99 -0.97 -0.14
N ILE A 134 8.48 -1.47 -1.27
CA ILE A 134 8.72 -0.89 -2.61
C ILE A 134 7.42 -0.42 -3.26
N LEU A 135 6.39 -1.27 -3.30
CA LEU A 135 5.06 -0.94 -3.81
C LEU A 135 4.25 -0.22 -2.72
N GLY A 136 3.68 0.92 -3.09
CA GLY A 136 2.74 1.67 -2.27
C GLY A 136 1.30 1.20 -2.45
N GLY A 137 0.37 2.12 -2.24
CA GLY A 137 -1.05 1.86 -2.42
C GLY A 137 -1.48 1.61 -3.86
N LEU A 138 -2.68 1.07 -4.01
CA LEU A 138 -3.32 0.82 -5.30
C LEU A 138 -3.40 2.12 -6.12
N LEU A 139 -2.91 2.09 -7.36
CA LEU A 139 -3.08 3.19 -8.31
C LEU A 139 -4.54 3.29 -8.69
N LEU A 140 -5.11 4.44 -8.39
CA LEU A 140 -6.44 4.81 -8.87
C LEU A 140 -6.25 5.77 -10.04
N PRO A 141 -6.97 5.59 -11.16
CA PRO A 141 -6.88 6.53 -12.29
C PRO A 141 -7.13 7.96 -11.80
N ARG A 142 -6.18 8.86 -12.02
CA ARG A 142 -6.38 10.29 -11.80
C ARG A 142 -7.18 10.85 -12.97
N LYS A 143 -8.19 11.67 -12.68
CA LYS A 143 -8.73 12.57 -13.71
C LYS A 143 -7.76 13.76 -13.78
N PRO A 144 -7.20 14.10 -14.96
CA PRO A 144 -6.36 15.29 -15.08
C PRO A 144 -7.19 16.51 -14.66
N GLY A 145 -6.68 17.28 -13.69
CA GLY A 145 -7.27 18.55 -13.31
C GLY A 145 -7.04 19.56 -14.42
N ARG A 146 -8.08 20.28 -14.85
CA ARG A 146 -7.91 21.48 -15.67
C ARG A 146 -7.35 22.59 -14.78
N HIS A 147 -6.21 23.16 -15.14
CA HIS A 147 -5.75 24.40 -14.53
C HIS A 147 -6.53 25.58 -15.13
N ASP A 148 -7.15 26.41 -14.28
CA ASP A 148 -7.80 27.66 -14.71
C ASP A 148 -6.72 28.64 -15.15
N GLY A 149 -6.75 28.98 -16.44
CA GLY A 149 -5.76 29.80 -17.11
C GLY A 149 -5.80 31.24 -16.65
N VAL A 150 -4.93 31.61 -15.69
CA VAL A 150 -4.57 33.00 -15.45
C VAL A 150 -3.05 33.11 -15.34
N VAL A 151 -2.44 33.43 -16.48
CA VAL A 151 -1.17 34.15 -16.70
C VAL A 151 0.12 33.46 -16.21
N ALA A 152 0.67 32.58 -17.05
CA ALA A 152 2.11 32.47 -17.30
C ALA A 152 2.33 31.91 -18.71
N LYS A 153 2.97 32.70 -19.58
CA LYS A 153 3.24 32.37 -20.99
C LYS A 153 4.49 31.47 -21.12
N VAL A 154 4.45 30.34 -20.41
CA VAL A 154 5.15 29.11 -20.78
C VAL A 154 4.08 28.23 -21.42
N ASP A 155 4.42 27.34 -22.36
CA ASP A 155 3.43 26.52 -23.09
C ASP A 155 2.76 25.48 -22.17
N LEU A 156 1.88 25.98 -21.30
CA LEU A 156 1.09 25.21 -20.34
C LEU A 156 0.18 24.23 -21.07
N ASP A 157 -0.25 24.53 -22.30
CA ASP A 157 -1.05 23.63 -23.12
C ASP A 157 -0.24 22.43 -23.62
N GLN A 158 1.03 22.62 -23.98
CA GLN A 158 1.94 21.50 -24.29
C GLN A 158 2.28 20.68 -23.04
N LEU A 159 2.46 21.34 -21.89
CA LEU A 159 2.69 20.68 -20.60
C LEU A 159 1.46 19.87 -20.15
N ASP A 160 0.26 20.43 -20.30
CA ASP A 160 -1.03 19.81 -19.97
C ASP A 160 -1.33 18.64 -20.90
N ARG A 161 -1.03 18.75 -22.21
CA ARG A 161 -1.15 17.64 -23.16
C ARG A 161 -0.16 16.51 -22.87
N GLY A 162 1.10 16.83 -22.56
CA GLY A 162 2.09 15.84 -22.14
C GLY A 162 1.67 15.12 -20.87
N THR A 163 1.13 15.87 -19.90
CA THR A 163 0.59 15.33 -18.65
C THR A 163 -0.64 14.43 -18.89
N ALA A 164 -1.55 14.85 -19.79
CA ALA A 164 -2.72 14.06 -20.14
C ALA A 164 -2.38 12.76 -20.87
N ALA A 165 -1.44 12.79 -21.82
CA ALA A 165 -0.98 11.59 -22.54
C ALA A 165 -0.26 10.60 -21.61
N HIS A 166 0.55 11.12 -20.69
CA HIS A 166 1.20 10.34 -19.65
C HIS A 166 0.17 9.65 -18.72
N GLU A 167 -0.78 10.40 -18.17
CA GLU A 167 -1.85 9.86 -17.32
C GLU A 167 -2.75 8.86 -18.07
N ALA A 168 -3.04 9.11 -19.36
CA ALA A 168 -3.79 8.19 -20.20
C ALA A 168 -3.04 6.85 -20.41
N THR A 169 -1.72 6.91 -20.57
CA THR A 169 -0.88 5.72 -20.71
C THR A 169 -0.83 4.92 -19.40
N ILE A 170 -0.69 5.59 -18.25
CA ILE A 170 -0.79 4.96 -16.93
C ILE A 170 -2.15 4.30 -16.73
N ALA A 171 -3.24 4.98 -17.10
CA ALA A 171 -4.59 4.44 -16.99
C ALA A 171 -4.78 3.21 -17.88
N ALA A 172 -4.26 3.23 -19.12
CA ALA A 172 -4.30 2.10 -20.03
C ALA A 172 -3.51 0.89 -19.51
N LEU A 173 -2.30 1.12 -18.98
CA LEU A 173 -1.49 0.08 -18.34
C LEU A 173 -2.21 -0.50 -17.12
N THR A 174 -2.79 0.35 -16.28
CA THR A 174 -3.56 -0.05 -15.09
C THR A 174 -4.76 -0.92 -15.49
N ALA A 175 -5.51 -0.53 -16.52
CA ALA A 175 -6.63 -1.31 -17.02
C ALA A 175 -6.19 -2.67 -17.61
N HIS A 176 -5.07 -2.69 -18.33
CA HIS A 176 -4.49 -3.92 -18.88
C HIS A 176 -4.05 -4.91 -17.80
N LEU A 177 -3.43 -4.42 -16.71
CA LEU A 177 -3.05 -5.22 -15.55
C LEU A 177 -4.30 -5.73 -14.80
N ALA A 178 -5.29 -4.87 -14.60
CA ALA A 178 -6.54 -5.23 -13.93
C ALA A 178 -7.30 -6.34 -14.68
N ALA A 179 -7.31 -6.33 -16.03
CA ALA A 179 -7.90 -7.38 -16.84
C ALA A 179 -7.24 -8.77 -16.61
N GLN A 180 -6.02 -8.80 -16.08
CA GLN A 180 -5.29 -10.00 -15.70
C GLN A 180 -5.35 -10.29 -14.19
N ASN A 181 -6.19 -9.57 -13.44
CA ASN A 181 -6.26 -9.60 -11.98
C ASN A 181 -4.93 -9.23 -11.29
N ILE A 182 -4.16 -8.32 -11.90
CA ILE A 182 -2.92 -7.77 -11.34
C ILE A 182 -3.21 -6.35 -10.85
N ASP A 183 -2.87 -6.10 -9.58
CA ASP A 183 -2.99 -4.78 -8.98
C ASP A 183 -1.82 -3.88 -9.41
N ALA A 184 -2.13 -2.76 -10.05
CA ALA A 184 -1.17 -1.68 -10.28
C ALA A 184 -1.06 -0.83 -9.02
N CYS A 185 0.16 -0.58 -8.57
CA CYS A 185 0.49 0.16 -7.35
C CYS A 185 1.42 1.33 -7.66
N GLY A 186 1.34 2.38 -6.85
CA GLY A 186 2.31 3.47 -6.91
C GLY A 186 3.59 3.07 -6.17
N HIS A 187 4.50 4.03 -6.02
CA HIS A 187 5.68 3.83 -5.19
C HIS A 187 5.37 3.93 -3.69
N PHE A 188 6.12 3.17 -2.88
CA PHE A 188 6.12 3.33 -1.43
C PHE A 188 6.80 4.64 -1.03
N ARG A 189 6.44 5.21 0.14
CA ARG A 189 6.92 6.54 0.58
C ARG A 189 8.44 6.66 0.67
N HIS A 190 9.14 5.55 0.93
CA HIS A 190 10.60 5.48 1.03
C HIS A 190 11.25 4.68 -0.10
N ALA A 191 10.50 4.38 -1.16
CA ALA A 191 11.00 3.69 -2.34
C ALA A 191 11.26 4.68 -3.49
N PRO A 192 11.98 4.25 -4.54
CA PRO A 192 12.16 5.07 -5.74
C PRO A 192 10.83 5.53 -6.33
N ARG A 193 10.78 6.77 -6.82
CA ARG A 193 9.54 7.42 -7.29
C ARG A 193 9.19 7.03 -8.73
N PHE A 194 8.92 5.76 -8.96
CA PHE A 194 8.42 5.28 -10.24
C PHE A 194 6.92 5.57 -10.42
N ASP A 195 6.46 5.52 -11.67
CA ASP A 195 5.06 5.80 -12.04
C ASP A 195 4.12 4.64 -11.69
N VAL A 196 4.48 3.42 -12.12
CA VAL A 196 3.64 2.22 -11.94
C VAL A 196 4.48 1.03 -11.53
N GLY A 197 4.05 0.31 -10.49
CA GLY A 197 4.67 -0.94 -10.09
C GLY A 197 3.62 -2.02 -9.85
N TRP A 198 3.99 -3.28 -10.04
CA TRP A 198 3.11 -4.42 -9.76
C TRP A 198 3.92 -5.66 -9.39
N ALA A 199 3.28 -6.57 -8.67
CA ALA A 199 3.85 -7.87 -8.36
C ALA A 199 3.10 -8.95 -9.14
N ARG A 200 3.86 -9.88 -9.70
CA ARG A 200 3.33 -11.12 -10.30
C ARG A 200 4.19 -12.28 -9.84
N ASP A 201 3.57 -13.24 -9.17
CA ASP A 201 4.25 -14.36 -8.53
C ASP A 201 5.34 -13.89 -7.56
N LYS A 202 6.60 -14.23 -7.84
CA LYS A 202 7.78 -13.83 -7.05
C LYS A 202 8.54 -12.65 -7.66
N ALA A 203 8.07 -12.11 -8.78
CA ALA A 203 8.70 -11.01 -9.48
C ALA A 203 8.01 -9.69 -9.15
N LEU A 204 8.83 -8.67 -8.97
CA LEU A 204 8.42 -7.28 -8.84
C LEU A 204 8.76 -6.56 -10.15
N PHE A 205 7.81 -5.81 -10.67
CA PHE A 205 7.96 -5.01 -11.86
C PHE A 205 7.73 -3.55 -11.53
N ILE A 206 8.51 -2.68 -12.17
CA ILE A 206 8.42 -1.24 -12.08
C ILE A 206 8.46 -0.70 -13.51
N ALA A 207 7.61 0.28 -13.80
CA ALA A 207 7.54 0.99 -15.06
C ALA A 207 7.63 2.49 -14.82
N GLU A 208 8.46 3.13 -15.65
CA GLU A 208 8.52 4.57 -15.84
C GLU A 208 7.85 4.87 -17.19
N VAL A 209 6.87 5.76 -17.19
CA VAL A 209 6.05 6.10 -18.37
C VAL A 209 6.52 7.43 -18.94
N LYS A 210 6.99 7.43 -20.18
CA LYS A 210 7.39 8.64 -20.90
C LYS A 210 6.41 8.97 -22.01
N SER A 211 6.03 10.25 -22.09
CA SER A 211 5.32 10.80 -23.23
C SER A 211 6.36 11.27 -24.26
N LEU A 212 6.34 10.67 -25.44
CA LEU A 212 7.28 10.96 -26.52
C LEU A 212 6.61 11.81 -27.60
N THR A 213 7.39 12.73 -28.17
CA THR A 213 7.10 13.44 -29.42
C THR A 213 8.38 13.45 -30.25
N ASP A 214 8.27 13.65 -31.57
CA ASP A 214 9.44 13.74 -32.47
C ASP A 214 10.48 14.78 -32.00
N ALA A 215 10.02 15.81 -31.29
CA ALA A 215 10.88 16.89 -30.78
C ALA A 215 11.59 16.55 -29.46
N ASN A 216 11.15 15.55 -28.71
CA ASN A 216 11.68 15.26 -27.36
C ASN A 216 12.08 13.80 -27.11
N GLU A 217 11.95 12.93 -28.11
CA GLU A 217 12.16 11.49 -27.99
C GLU A 217 13.53 11.15 -27.37
N ASP A 218 14.62 11.59 -27.99
CA ASP A 218 15.99 11.34 -27.51
C ASP A 218 16.20 11.79 -26.05
N GLN A 219 15.66 12.96 -25.70
CA GLN A 219 15.78 13.51 -24.36
C GLN A 219 14.99 12.65 -23.35
N GLN A 220 13.75 12.28 -23.67
CA GLN A 220 12.90 11.49 -22.80
C GLN A 220 13.41 10.06 -22.62
N ILE A 221 13.98 9.46 -23.68
CA ILE A 221 14.62 8.14 -23.61
C ILE A 221 15.83 8.19 -22.67
N ARG A 222 16.73 9.16 -22.86
CA ARG A 222 17.92 9.30 -21.99
C ARG A 222 17.53 9.56 -20.54
N LEU A 223 16.53 10.41 -20.30
CA LEU A 223 16.01 10.68 -18.97
C LEU A 223 15.40 9.42 -18.34
N GLY A 224 14.56 8.69 -19.08
CA GLY A 224 13.95 7.45 -18.63
C GLY A 224 14.98 6.39 -18.28
N ILE A 225 15.99 6.18 -19.12
CA ILE A 225 17.10 5.25 -18.82
C ILE A 225 17.84 5.68 -17.55
N GLY A 226 18.15 6.97 -17.41
CA GLY A 226 18.81 7.50 -16.21
C GLY A 226 18.01 7.21 -14.92
N GLN A 227 16.70 7.39 -14.96
CA GLN A 227 15.82 7.06 -13.83
C GLN A 227 15.79 5.56 -13.53
N ILE A 228 15.70 4.70 -14.55
CA ILE A 228 15.73 3.24 -14.32
C ILE A 228 17.06 2.80 -13.67
N LEU A 229 18.18 3.36 -14.10
CA LEU A 229 19.49 3.10 -13.49
C LEU A 229 19.55 3.59 -12.03
N ASP A 230 19.03 4.78 -11.76
CA ASP A 230 18.92 5.32 -10.40
C ASP A 230 18.03 4.45 -9.51
N TYR A 231 16.88 4.00 -10.00
CA TYR A 231 15.99 3.09 -9.27
C TYR A 231 16.69 1.77 -8.95
N ALA A 232 17.38 1.18 -9.93
CA ALA A 232 18.12 -0.06 -9.74
C ALA A 232 19.19 0.08 -8.64
N HIS A 233 19.92 1.20 -8.63
CA HIS A 233 20.92 1.50 -7.61
C HIS A 233 20.30 1.65 -6.21
N GLN A 234 19.21 2.44 -6.08
CA GLN A 234 18.51 2.62 -4.79
C GLN A 234 17.95 1.32 -4.23
N LEU A 235 17.37 0.47 -5.09
CA LEU A 235 16.85 -0.83 -4.69
C LEU A 235 17.97 -1.78 -4.24
N HIS A 236 19.12 -1.76 -4.92
CA HIS A 236 20.28 -2.56 -4.54
C HIS A 236 20.83 -2.18 -3.15
N LEU A 237 20.89 -0.88 -2.84
CA LEU A 237 21.28 -0.39 -1.52
C LEU A 237 20.29 -0.81 -0.42
N THR A 238 19.00 -0.87 -0.75
CA THR A 238 17.94 -1.27 0.18
C THR A 238 18.05 -2.76 0.52
N ASP A 239 18.30 -3.61 -0.49
CA ASP A 239 18.53 -5.06 -0.31
C ASP A 239 19.82 -5.34 0.47
N ALA A 240 20.88 -4.55 0.23
CA ALA A 240 22.16 -4.71 0.93
C ALA A 240 22.08 -4.30 2.42
N SER A 241 21.23 -3.33 2.75
CA SER A 241 21.03 -2.87 4.14
C SER A 241 20.12 -3.79 4.97
N ALA A 242 19.46 -4.77 4.32
CA ALA A 242 18.58 -5.74 4.96
C ALA A 242 19.27 -7.10 5.24
N LYS A 243 20.52 -7.29 4.80
CA LYS A 243 21.37 -8.44 5.13
C LYS A 243 22.25 -8.17 6.36
#